data_AF-A0AA51U703-F1
#
_entry.id   AF-A0AA51U703-F1
#
_cell.length_a   1.000
_cell.length_b   1.000
_cell.length_c   1.000
_cell.angle_alpha   90.00
_cell.angle_beta   90.00
_cell.angle_gamma   90.00
#
_symmetry.space_group_name_H-M   'P 1'
#
loop_
_entity.id
_entity.type
_entity.pdbx_description
1 polymer ?
#
loop_
_entity_poly.entity_id
_entity_poly.type
_entity_poly.pdbx_seq_one_letter_code
_entity_poly.pdbx_strand_id
1 'polypeptide(L)'
;MNGHILVLGGARSGKTALAERIATRNSTAPAYLATAEALDDEMMERVSAHQRSREGRFATIEEPLELPQAIFAAAQAHDVILIDCLTLWITNLLSMERDVADEVDTLVEVLEGITNTQIIIVSNEVGLGIVPDNALARTFRDLAGAAHQELAGICQNVYFVVAGLPLVVKGEAPEL
;
A
#
# COMPACT_ATOMS: atom_id res chain seq x y z
N MET A 1 18.82 -5.43 7.91
CA MET A 1 17.55 -4.70 8.06
C MET A 1 16.86 -4.76 6.71
N ASN A 2 15.66 -5.31 6.66
CA ASN A 2 14.96 -5.51 5.40
C ASN A 2 14.32 -4.18 5.00
N GLY A 3 14.77 -3.63 3.87
CA GLY A 3 14.29 -2.34 3.37
C GLY A 3 12.80 -2.33 3.02
N HIS A 4 12.27 -1.15 2.71
CA HIS A 4 10.88 -0.98 2.30
C HIS A 4 10.56 -1.74 1.01
N ILE A 5 9.31 -2.16 0.88
CA ILE A 5 8.83 -3.00 -0.22
C ILE A 5 7.62 -2.34 -0.87
N LEU A 6 7.64 -2.23 -2.19
CA LEU A 6 6.47 -1.87 -2.99
C LEU A 6 5.92 -3.12 -3.70
N VAL A 7 4.64 -3.41 -3.51
CA VAL A 7 3.93 -4.55 -4.12
C VAL A 7 2.83 -4.03 -5.04
N LEU A 8 3.10 -4.09 -6.34
CA LEU A 8 2.20 -3.70 -7.41
C LEU A 8 1.48 -4.90 -8.02
N GLY A 9 0.38 -4.65 -8.71
CA GLY A 9 -0.29 -5.65 -9.52
C GLY A 9 -1.74 -5.29 -9.81
N GLY A 10 -2.36 -6.01 -10.74
CA GLY A 10 -3.77 -5.80 -11.08
C GLY A 10 -4.75 -6.11 -9.93
N ALA A 11 -6.01 -5.78 -10.14
CA ALA A 11 -7.09 -6.22 -9.26
C ALA A 11 -7.13 -7.77 -9.21
N ARG A 12 -7.32 -8.33 -8.00
CA ARG A 12 -7.38 -9.79 -7.76
C ARG A 12 -6.12 -10.56 -8.22
N SER A 13 -4.97 -9.91 -8.34
CA SER A 13 -3.73 -10.57 -8.73
C SER A 13 -3.09 -11.40 -7.62
N GLY A 14 -3.56 -11.29 -6.36
CA GLY A 14 -2.96 -11.94 -5.19
C GLY A 14 -1.90 -11.10 -4.46
N LYS A 15 -1.71 -9.83 -4.83
CA LYS A 15 -0.70 -8.95 -4.21
C LYS A 15 -0.85 -8.75 -2.71
N THR A 16 -2.07 -8.56 -2.19
CA THR A 16 -2.32 -8.42 -0.75
C THR A 16 -1.92 -9.69 -0.01
N ALA A 17 -2.31 -10.87 -0.51
CA ALA A 17 -1.96 -12.15 0.13
C ALA A 17 -0.44 -12.39 0.14
N LEU A 18 0.26 -12.00 -0.92
CA LEU A 18 1.73 -12.02 -0.94
C LEU A 18 2.30 -11.08 0.13
N ALA A 19 1.83 -9.83 0.18
CA ALA A 19 2.32 -8.83 1.12
C ALA A 19 2.06 -9.21 2.58
N GLU A 20 0.89 -9.78 2.89
CA GLU A 20 0.56 -10.31 4.23
C GLU A 20 1.49 -11.44 4.65
N ARG A 21 1.84 -12.35 3.73
CA ARG A 21 2.81 -13.43 4.00
C ARG A 21 4.20 -12.88 4.30
N ILE A 22 4.66 -11.90 3.52
CA ILE A 22 5.95 -11.25 3.74
C ILE A 22 5.95 -10.55 5.11
N ALA A 23 4.87 -9.82 5.42
CA ALA A 23 4.75 -9.09 6.67
C ALA A 23 4.79 -10.02 7.90
N THR A 24 3.93 -11.04 7.91
CA THR A 24 3.80 -11.95 9.06
C THR A 24 5.01 -12.85 9.28
N ARG A 25 5.77 -13.17 8.23
CA ARG A 25 6.96 -14.02 8.37
C ARG A 25 8.13 -13.29 9.04
N ASN A 26 8.29 -12.00 8.72
CA ASN A 26 9.46 -11.21 9.11
C ASN A 26 9.22 -10.35 10.34
N SER A 27 8.10 -10.54 11.03
CA SER A 27 7.60 -9.64 12.05
C SER A 27 7.18 -10.39 13.31
N THR A 28 7.44 -9.75 14.45
CA THR A 28 6.92 -10.16 15.76
C THR A 28 5.74 -9.29 16.21
N ALA A 29 5.58 -8.10 15.62
CA ALA A 29 4.49 -7.18 15.93
C ALA A 29 3.99 -6.45 14.66
N PRO A 30 3.38 -7.15 13.70
CA PRO A 30 3.02 -6.52 12.43
C PRO A 30 1.74 -5.69 12.58
N ALA A 31 1.72 -4.53 11.91
CA ALA A 31 0.52 -3.71 11.77
C ALA A 31 -0.02 -3.77 10.33
N TYR A 32 -1.34 -3.71 10.21
CA TYR A 32 -2.06 -3.54 8.97
C TYR A 32 -2.71 -2.16 8.97
N LEU A 33 -2.26 -1.29 8.07
CA LEU A 33 -2.80 0.04 7.87
C LEU A 33 -3.74 0.03 6.66
N ALA A 34 -5.03 0.09 6.94
CA ALA A 34 -6.07 0.13 5.93
C ALA A 34 -6.41 1.58 5.56
N THR A 35 -6.38 1.89 4.27
CA THR A 35 -6.70 3.23 3.73
C THR A 35 -8.11 3.29 3.14
N ALA A 36 -8.87 2.20 3.21
CA ALA A 36 -10.21 2.13 2.67
C ALA A 36 -11.23 2.81 3.61
N GLU A 37 -12.03 3.75 3.09
CA GLU A 37 -13.22 4.24 3.79
C GLU A 37 -14.41 3.34 3.46
N ALA A 38 -15.00 2.64 4.42
CA ALA A 38 -16.14 1.76 4.16
C ALA A 38 -17.43 2.56 3.85
N LEU A 39 -17.53 3.08 2.62
CA LEU A 39 -18.59 3.98 2.17
C LEU A 39 -19.83 3.25 1.61
N ASP A 40 -19.75 1.95 1.37
CA ASP A 40 -20.87 1.11 0.94
C ASP A 40 -20.91 -0.25 1.64
N ASP A 41 -22.10 -0.88 1.65
CA ASP A 41 -22.39 -2.13 2.37
C ASP A 41 -21.52 -3.31 1.86
N GLU A 42 -21.22 -3.35 0.56
CA GLU A 42 -20.37 -4.40 -0.03
C GLU A 42 -18.92 -4.27 0.47
N MET A 43 -18.42 -3.04 0.58
CA MET A 43 -17.09 -2.77 1.09
C MET A 43 -17.03 -2.96 2.61
N MET A 44 -18.09 -2.65 3.35
CA MET A 44 -18.21 -2.96 4.78
C MET A 44 -18.14 -4.47 5.06
N GLU A 45 -18.86 -5.28 4.28
CA GLU A 45 -18.80 -6.75 4.42
C GLU A 45 -17.40 -7.29 4.11
N ARG A 46 -16.76 -6.75 3.07
CA ARG A 46 -15.38 -7.12 2.71
C ARG A 46 -14.37 -6.71 3.78
N VAL A 47 -14.46 -5.49 4.30
CA VAL A 47 -13.61 -5.01 5.41
C VAL A 47 -13.79 -5.92 6.61
N SER A 48 -15.03 -6.24 6.98
CA SER A 48 -15.35 -7.12 8.11
C SER A 48 -14.84 -8.56 7.92
N ALA A 49 -14.89 -9.09 6.69
CA ALA A 49 -14.29 -10.40 6.38
C ALA A 49 -12.76 -10.35 6.48
N HIS A 50 -12.14 -9.28 5.98
CA HIS A 50 -10.70 -9.08 6.05
C HIS A 50 -10.19 -8.89 7.48
N GLN A 51 -10.85 -8.06 8.29
CA GLN A 51 -10.52 -7.87 9.71
C GLN A 51 -10.53 -9.21 10.46
N ARG A 52 -11.58 -10.03 10.28
CA ARG A 52 -11.65 -11.38 10.88
C ARG A 52 -10.52 -12.31 10.41
N SER A 53 -10.14 -12.25 9.14
CA SER A 53 -9.03 -13.07 8.62
C SER A 53 -7.65 -12.65 9.17
N ARG A 54 -7.54 -11.42 9.69
CA ARG A 54 -6.31 -10.82 10.24
C ARG A 54 -6.27 -10.81 11.76
N GLU A 55 -7.38 -11.15 12.40
CA GLU A 55 -7.51 -11.19 13.85
C GLU A 55 -6.44 -12.12 14.46
N GLY A 56 -5.71 -11.60 15.44
CA GLY A 56 -4.58 -12.29 16.08
C GLY A 56 -3.30 -12.36 15.25
N ARG A 57 -3.28 -11.85 14.01
CA ARG A 57 -2.08 -11.77 13.16
C ARG A 57 -1.54 -10.37 12.97
N PHE A 58 -2.40 -9.36 12.95
CA PHE A 58 -2.03 -7.95 12.78
C PHE A 58 -2.70 -7.08 13.85
N ALA A 59 -2.03 -6.00 14.24
CA ALA A 59 -2.71 -4.83 14.78
C ALA A 59 -3.32 -4.03 13.62
N THR A 60 -4.64 -3.79 13.62
CA THR A 60 -5.31 -3.05 12.55
C THR A 60 -5.38 -1.57 12.89
N ILE A 61 -4.98 -0.72 11.94
CA ILE A 61 -5.05 0.74 12.00
C ILE A 61 -5.84 1.18 10.75
N GLU A 62 -6.88 1.98 10.94
CA GLU A 62 -7.65 2.56 9.84
C GLU A 62 -7.30 4.04 9.74
N GLU A 63 -6.70 4.43 8.62
CA GLU A 63 -6.36 5.82 8.34
C GLU A 63 -6.50 6.10 6.83
N PRO A 64 -7.61 6.71 6.41
CA PRO A 64 -7.91 6.94 5.00
C PRO A 64 -7.21 8.18 4.40
N LEU A 65 -6.69 9.10 5.22
CA LEU A 65 -6.22 10.41 4.76
C LEU A 65 -4.82 10.76 5.28
N GLU A 66 -4.62 10.77 6.60
CA GLU A 66 -3.37 11.17 7.28
C GLU A 66 -2.36 10.00 7.32
N LEU A 67 -2.16 9.36 6.15
CA LEU A 67 -1.35 8.16 6.00
C LEU A 67 0.11 8.34 6.47
N PRO A 68 0.84 9.41 6.10
CA PRO A 68 2.21 9.62 6.58
C PRO A 68 2.29 9.66 8.12
N GLN A 69 1.37 10.38 8.77
CA GLN A 69 1.34 10.53 10.23
C GLN A 69 1.01 9.21 10.93
N ALA A 70 0.05 8.45 10.40
CA ALA A 70 -0.29 7.14 10.94
C ALA A 70 0.87 6.14 10.79
N ILE A 71 1.59 6.15 9.67
CA ILE A 71 2.80 5.32 9.48
C ILE A 71 3.85 5.68 10.51
N PHE A 72 4.15 6.98 10.69
CA PHE A 72 5.15 7.44 11.64
C PHE A 72 4.82 7.03 13.09
N ALA A 73 3.55 7.16 13.48
CA ALA A 73 3.07 6.75 14.80
C ALA A 73 3.14 5.22 14.98
N ALA A 74 2.70 4.45 14.00
CA ALA A 74 2.74 2.99 14.04
C ALA A 74 4.18 2.45 14.09
N ALA A 75 5.12 3.12 13.42
CA ALA A 75 6.53 2.71 13.39
C ALA A 75 7.19 2.79 14.79
N GLN A 76 6.58 3.47 15.76
CA GLN A 76 7.07 3.48 17.14
C GLN A 76 6.79 2.17 17.89
N ALA A 77 5.82 1.37 17.44
CA ALA A 77 5.36 0.16 18.13
C ALA A 77 5.45 -1.13 17.29
N HIS A 78 5.65 -1.00 15.99
CA HIS A 78 5.59 -2.12 15.04
C HIS A 78 6.89 -2.25 14.24
N ASP A 79 7.36 -3.49 14.07
CA ASP A 79 8.57 -3.83 13.30
C ASP A 79 8.27 -3.98 11.80
N VAL A 80 7.02 -4.26 11.43
CA VAL A 80 6.53 -4.25 10.05
C VAL A 80 5.17 -3.58 9.96
N ILE A 81 4.99 -2.73 8.95
CA ILE A 81 3.69 -2.10 8.63
C ILE A 81 3.34 -2.44 7.20
N LEU A 82 2.19 -3.07 7.01
CA LEU A 82 1.58 -3.34 5.71
C LEU A 82 0.49 -2.33 5.42
N ILE A 83 0.62 -1.59 4.32
CA ILE A 83 -0.36 -0.60 3.85
C ILE A 83 -1.14 -1.18 2.67
N ASP A 84 -2.47 -1.16 2.73
CA ASP A 84 -3.35 -1.61 1.64
C ASP A 84 -4.58 -0.69 1.53
N CYS A 85 -4.73 0.10 0.47
CA CYS A 85 -3.72 0.34 -0.57
C CYS A 85 -3.54 1.81 -0.90
N LEU A 86 -2.35 2.09 -1.45
CA LEU A 86 -1.98 3.42 -1.92
C LEU A 86 -2.99 3.98 -2.94
N THR A 87 -3.52 3.15 -3.85
CA THR A 87 -4.53 3.62 -4.83
C THR A 87 -5.85 4.04 -4.20
N LEU A 88 -6.27 3.44 -3.08
CA LEU A 88 -7.46 3.91 -2.36
C LEU A 88 -7.15 5.21 -1.62
N TRP A 89 -5.98 5.33 -1.01
CA TRP A 89 -5.54 6.59 -0.40
C TRP A 89 -5.53 7.74 -1.42
N ILE A 90 -4.95 7.56 -2.60
CA ILE A 90 -4.99 8.55 -3.69
C ILE A 90 -6.43 8.90 -4.09
N THR A 91 -7.34 7.92 -4.10
CA THR A 91 -8.76 8.15 -4.38
C THR A 91 -9.41 9.03 -3.32
N ASN A 92 -9.11 8.78 -2.04
CA ASN A 92 -9.62 9.59 -0.92
C ASN A 92 -9.08 11.03 -0.99
N LEU A 93 -7.78 11.20 -1.27
CA LEU A 93 -7.16 12.51 -1.43
C LEU A 93 -7.82 13.32 -2.55
N LEU A 94 -8.03 12.71 -3.73
CA LEU A 94 -8.73 13.35 -4.84
C LEU A 94 -10.17 13.72 -4.48
N SER A 95 -10.86 12.87 -3.71
CA SER A 95 -12.24 13.13 -3.28
C SER A 95 -12.34 14.29 -2.29
N MET A 96 -11.27 14.51 -1.51
CA MET A 96 -11.12 15.65 -0.60
C MET A 96 -10.43 16.85 -1.24
N GLU A 97 -10.21 16.82 -2.56
CA GLU A 97 -9.54 17.89 -3.32
C GLU A 97 -8.13 18.26 -2.78
N ARG A 98 -7.42 17.29 -2.18
CA ARG A 98 -6.02 17.47 -1.72
C ARG A 98 -5.05 17.31 -2.89
N ASP A 99 -3.90 18.00 -2.80
CA ASP A 99 -2.84 17.85 -3.79
C ASP A 99 -2.12 16.51 -3.58
N VAL A 100 -2.39 15.55 -4.45
CA VAL A 100 -1.83 14.20 -4.36
C VAL A 100 -0.30 14.21 -4.46
N ALA A 101 0.30 15.13 -5.22
CA ALA A 101 1.74 15.17 -5.38
C ALA A 101 2.41 15.56 -4.06
N ASP A 102 1.95 16.65 -3.43
CA ASP A 102 2.48 17.11 -2.14
C ASP A 102 2.31 16.05 -1.02
N GLU A 103 1.18 15.33 -1.03
CA GLU A 103 0.94 14.25 -0.06
C GLU A 103 1.87 13.05 -0.28
N VAL A 104 2.15 12.70 -1.55
CA VAL A 104 3.09 11.64 -1.89
C VAL A 104 4.52 12.04 -1.51
N ASP A 105 4.91 13.29 -1.74
CA ASP A 105 6.21 13.82 -1.32
C ASP A 105 6.36 13.71 0.21
N THR A 106 5.32 14.10 0.95
CA THR A 106 5.29 13.95 2.42
C THR A 106 5.39 12.48 2.84
N LEU A 107 4.70 11.58 2.14
CA LEU A 107 4.80 10.14 2.39
C LEU A 107 6.24 9.65 2.16
N VAL A 108 6.87 10.04 1.06
CA VAL A 108 8.27 9.69 0.75
C VAL A 108 9.21 10.16 1.85
N GLU A 109 9.11 11.42 2.28
CA GLU A 109 9.93 11.97 3.36
C GLU A 109 9.80 11.19 4.67
N VAL A 110 8.56 10.83 5.05
CA VAL A 110 8.32 10.02 6.25
C VAL A 110 8.95 8.64 6.12
N LEU A 111 8.80 7.98 4.97
CA LEU A 111 9.34 6.65 4.75
C LEU A 111 10.87 6.66 4.78
N GLU A 112 11.53 7.62 4.14
CA GLU A 112 12.99 7.74 4.20
C GLU A 112 13.52 7.95 5.63
N GLY A 113 12.72 8.59 6.50
CA GLY A 113 13.03 8.75 7.92
C GLY A 113 12.88 7.47 8.76
N ILE A 114 12.22 6.42 8.27
CA ILE A 114 11.93 5.19 9.02
C ILE A 114 12.97 4.12 8.69
N THR A 115 13.92 3.91 9.60
CA THR A 115 15.01 2.93 9.40
C THR A 115 14.81 1.61 10.14
N ASN A 116 14.00 1.61 11.20
CA ASN A 116 13.88 0.46 12.12
C ASN A 116 12.62 -0.39 11.89
N THR A 117 11.71 0.07 11.04
CA THR A 117 10.45 -0.60 10.71
C THR A 117 10.41 -0.84 9.21
N GLN A 118 10.08 -2.06 8.79
CA GLN A 118 9.87 -2.34 7.38
C GLN A 118 8.47 -1.88 6.96
N ILE A 119 8.41 -1.03 5.93
CA ILE A 119 7.14 -0.61 5.33
C ILE A 119 6.89 -1.42 4.05
N ILE A 120 5.72 -2.04 3.96
CA ILE A 120 5.27 -2.79 2.78
C ILE A 120 4.03 -2.07 2.24
N ILE A 121 4.13 -1.56 1.00
CA ILE A 121 3.07 -0.76 0.37
C ILE A 121 2.43 -1.59 -0.73
N VAL A 122 1.13 -1.84 -0.63
CA VAL A 122 0.34 -2.47 -1.70
C VAL A 122 -0.31 -1.38 -2.55
N SER A 123 -0.26 -1.55 -3.87
CA SER A 123 -0.92 -0.64 -4.80
C SER A 123 -1.43 -1.34 -6.06
N ASN A 124 -2.53 -0.85 -6.63
CA ASN A 124 -3.04 -1.37 -7.91
C ASN A 124 -2.27 -0.75 -9.07
N GLU A 125 -1.77 -1.58 -9.97
CA GLU A 125 -1.30 -1.12 -11.29
C GLU A 125 -2.51 -0.91 -12.21
N VAL A 126 -2.64 0.30 -12.76
CA VAL A 126 -3.80 0.75 -13.54
C VAL A 126 -3.43 1.37 -14.90
N GLY A 127 -2.14 1.50 -15.19
CA GLY A 127 -1.57 2.12 -16.39
C GLY A 127 -1.35 1.20 -17.58
N LEU A 128 -1.55 -0.12 -17.43
CA LEU A 128 -1.33 -1.11 -18.49
C LEU A 128 -2.52 -1.25 -19.48
N GLY A 129 -3.55 -0.41 -19.35
CA GLY A 129 -4.75 -0.39 -20.19
C GLY A 129 -4.77 0.75 -21.21
N ILE A 130 -5.94 0.95 -21.81
CA ILE A 130 -6.20 2.12 -22.69
C ILE A 130 -6.30 3.41 -21.87
N VAL A 131 -6.18 4.56 -22.55
CA VAL A 131 -6.45 5.87 -21.94
C VAL A 131 -7.95 5.99 -21.63
N PRO A 132 -8.34 6.27 -20.37
CA PRO A 132 -9.76 6.47 -20.03
C PRO A 132 -10.37 7.69 -20.74
N ASP A 133 -11.65 7.60 -21.11
CA ASP A 133 -12.41 8.75 -21.63
C ASP A 133 -12.78 9.75 -20.54
N ASN A 134 -12.93 9.29 -19.30
CA ASN A 134 -13.24 10.11 -18.14
C ASN A 134 -12.00 10.89 -17.66
N ALA A 135 -12.13 12.21 -17.49
CA ALA A 135 -11.04 13.09 -17.08
C ALA A 135 -10.47 12.75 -15.70
N LEU A 136 -11.34 12.52 -14.71
CA LEU A 136 -10.93 12.11 -13.36
C LEU A 136 -10.19 10.77 -13.38
N ALA A 137 -10.64 9.81 -14.19
CA ALA A 137 -9.96 8.53 -14.34
C ALA A 137 -8.57 8.66 -14.98
N ARG A 138 -8.38 9.58 -15.94
CA ARG A 138 -7.05 9.90 -16.49
C ARG A 138 -6.15 10.51 -15.42
N THR A 139 -6.64 11.52 -14.70
CA THR A 139 -5.90 12.17 -13.61
C THR A 139 -5.48 11.17 -12.55
N PHE A 140 -6.40 10.34 -12.07
CA PHE A 140 -6.11 9.27 -11.10
C PHE A 140 -5.02 8.32 -11.60
N ARG A 141 -5.14 7.84 -12.84
CA ARG A 141 -4.15 6.92 -13.43
C ARG A 141 -2.76 7.55 -13.50
N ASP A 142 -2.68 8.80 -13.95
CA ASP A 142 -1.41 9.50 -14.13
C ASP A 142 -0.74 9.80 -12.77
N LEU A 143 -1.53 10.21 -11.76
CA LEU A 143 -1.05 10.43 -10.38
C LEU A 143 -0.62 9.12 -9.70
N ALA A 144 -1.38 8.03 -9.85
CA ALA A 144 -1.00 6.74 -9.31
C ALA A 144 0.33 6.25 -9.90
N GLY A 145 0.51 6.40 -11.22
CA GLY A 145 1.76 6.05 -11.89
C GLY A 145 2.95 6.91 -11.48
N ALA A 146 2.73 8.21 -11.20
CA ALA A 146 3.77 9.09 -10.64
C ALA A 146 4.15 8.64 -9.22
N ALA A 147 3.16 8.39 -8.35
CA ALA A 147 3.39 7.93 -6.98
C ALA A 147 4.12 6.57 -6.94
N HIS A 148 3.79 5.64 -7.85
CA HIS A 148 4.52 4.37 -7.96
C HIS A 148 5.99 4.57 -8.29
N GLN A 149 6.33 5.53 -9.14
CA GLN A 149 7.72 5.81 -9.53
C GLN A 149 8.51 6.38 -8.35
N GLU A 150 7.95 7.37 -7.63
CA GLU A 150 8.59 7.95 -6.45
C GLU A 150 8.85 6.89 -5.36
N LEU A 151 7.82 6.11 -5.02
CA LEU A 151 7.94 5.06 -4.00
C LEU A 151 8.88 3.93 -4.44
N ALA A 152 8.87 3.54 -5.72
CA ALA A 152 9.82 2.56 -6.25
C ALA A 152 11.28 3.07 -6.18
N GLY A 153 11.48 4.39 -6.22
CA GLY A 153 12.78 5.03 -6.02
C GLY A 153 13.37 4.69 -4.65
N ILE A 154 12.58 4.87 -3.59
CA ILE A 154 13.02 4.69 -2.20
C ILE A 154 12.91 3.25 -1.67
N CYS A 155 12.03 2.41 -2.24
CA CYS A 155 11.89 1.01 -1.81
C CYS A 155 13.08 0.16 -2.27
N GLN A 156 13.60 -0.71 -1.40
CA GLN A 156 14.69 -1.63 -1.74
C GLN A 156 14.21 -2.78 -2.63
N ASN A 157 12.97 -3.25 -2.42
CA ASN A 157 12.36 -4.29 -3.23
C ASN A 157 11.06 -3.80 -3.88
N VAL A 158 10.86 -4.17 -5.15
CA VAL A 158 9.63 -3.88 -5.89
C VAL A 158 9.15 -5.16 -6.57
N TYR A 159 7.90 -5.54 -6.32
CA TYR A 159 7.28 -6.74 -6.87
C TYR A 159 6.07 -6.38 -7.72
N PHE A 160 5.94 -7.04 -8.86
CA PHE A 160 4.73 -7.01 -9.67
C PHE A 160 4.05 -8.38 -9.64
N VAL A 161 2.84 -8.46 -9.10
CA VAL A 161 2.19 -9.75 -8.85
C VAL A 161 1.20 -10.10 -9.96
N VAL A 162 1.34 -11.31 -10.50
CA VAL A 162 0.48 -11.88 -11.55
C VAL A 162 0.04 -13.27 -11.14
N ALA A 163 -1.28 -13.51 -11.09
CA ALA A 163 -1.85 -14.81 -10.73
C ALA A 163 -1.29 -15.41 -9.41
N GLY A 164 -1.04 -14.55 -8.42
CA GLY A 164 -0.49 -14.91 -7.11
C GLY A 164 1.04 -15.05 -7.09
N LEU A 165 1.72 -14.90 -8.23
CA LEU A 165 3.16 -15.08 -8.36
C LEU A 165 3.87 -13.73 -8.45
N PRO A 166 4.92 -13.48 -7.65
CA PRO A 166 5.71 -12.27 -7.75
C PRO A 166 6.67 -12.31 -8.94
N LEU A 167 6.66 -11.26 -9.74
CA LEU A 167 7.77 -10.88 -10.61
C LEU A 167 8.62 -9.86 -9.86
N VAL A 168 9.93 -10.12 -9.75
CA VAL A 168 10.87 -9.20 -9.10
C VAL A 168 11.25 -8.11 -10.10
N VAL A 169 10.83 -6.88 -9.82
CA VAL A 169 11.14 -5.70 -10.63
C VAL A 169 12.42 -5.02 -10.13
N LYS A 170 12.61 -4.99 -8.81
CA LYS A 170 13.79 -4.45 -8.12
C LYS A 170 14.08 -5.29 -6.88
N GLY A 171 15.36 -5.49 -6.58
CA GLY A 171 15.80 -6.15 -5.35
C GLY A 171 15.83 -7.68 -5.45
N GLU A 172 15.53 -8.35 -4.35
CA GLU A 172 15.63 -9.81 -4.19
C GLU A 172 14.25 -10.50 -4.29
N ALA A 173 14.23 -11.81 -4.51
CA ALA A 173 12.97 -12.56 -4.49
C ALA A 173 12.39 -12.59 -3.07
N PRO A 174 11.05 -12.52 -2.90
CA PRO A 174 10.45 -12.56 -1.58
C PRO A 174 10.68 -13.92 -0.92
N GLU A 175 11.07 -13.92 0.36
CA GLU A 175 11.18 -15.12 1.17
C GLU A 175 9.78 -15.55 1.66
N LEU A 176 9.20 -16.57 1.02
CA LEU A 176 7.79 -16.97 1.16
C LEU A 176 7.50 -18.19 2.03
#